data_AF-A0A918KTA4-F1
#
_entry.id   AF-A0A918KTA4-F1
#
_cell.length_a   1.000
_cell.length_b   1.000
_cell.length_c   1.000
_cell.angle_alpha   90.00
_cell.angle_beta   90.00
_cell.angle_gamma   90.00
#
_symmetry.space_group_name_H-M   'P 1'
#
loop_
_entity.id
_entity.type
_entity.pdbx_description
1 polymer ?
#
loop_
_entity_poly.entity_id
_entity_poly.type
_entity_poly.pdbx_seq_one_letter_code
_entity_poly.pdbx_strand_id
1 'polypeptide(L)'
;MTNVFGNIAAGGCTADFSSQMYAALDRAGLNANVIEVANALNQVPLDQLSGGERQTLLHVTEQLAGDGVLSDDDAGSLTQMIGAFAEQGTGAFEGNWPFPDINLGNMLGNALFNGLVGVLSNILGQSMQDMAFQNTVSGLLNQASDNAWSGALQGAFENADLSNLNASERTELTSMLSVAVADGSVNWPEAEVILNKLSEAQGQECPMPEPPSNDSEWSVEQNGNQATIDLGDYTLDITENRSQFILTNKETGESSRVWGDPHFDMDNDGTTDVDFWGTMTMNLENGTKITIQTTPWEGNEDMTVSSRLVITQGDKAIEVTGMDQNEIGDMEITQSNNGRFMDVFTGDGLDIYENDGQWMVQDGLEMREVTQDDMNQTKHDGGDFSIQKALQAMMVSVASGSLLATLMSMYGGNNE
;
A
#
# COMPACT_ATOMS: atom_id res chain seq x y z
N MET A 1 35.96 -31.28 -10.16
CA MET A 1 34.88 -30.68 -9.36
C MET A 1 35.10 -31.13 -7.92
N THR A 2 35.84 -30.34 -7.18
CA THR A 2 36.10 -30.55 -5.75
C THR A 2 34.85 -30.05 -5.01
N ASN A 3 34.30 -30.84 -4.10
CA ASN A 3 33.10 -30.47 -3.36
C ASN A 3 33.46 -29.33 -2.38
N VAL A 4 33.17 -28.09 -2.75
CA VAL A 4 33.45 -26.87 -1.95
C VAL A 4 32.37 -26.65 -0.88
N PHE A 5 31.23 -27.33 -0.99
CA PHE A 5 30.10 -27.17 -0.08
C PHE A 5 30.09 -28.32 0.94
N GLY A 6 30.60 -28.02 2.14
CA GLY A 6 30.62 -28.96 3.26
C GLY A 6 29.20 -29.36 3.69
N ASN A 7 29.04 -30.59 4.19
CA ASN A 7 27.79 -31.11 4.74
C ASN A 7 27.31 -30.26 5.92
N ILE A 8 26.22 -29.50 5.71
CA ILE A 8 25.46 -28.87 6.79
C ILE A 8 24.35 -29.84 7.19
N ALA A 9 24.45 -30.41 8.39
CA ALA A 9 23.39 -31.18 9.01
C ALA A 9 22.63 -30.28 10.00
N ALA A 10 21.52 -29.70 9.55
CA ALA A 10 20.54 -28.98 10.37
C ALA A 10 19.11 -29.37 9.93
N GLY A 11 18.11 -29.13 10.78
CA GLY A 11 16.72 -29.59 10.62
C GLY A 11 16.05 -29.21 9.29
N GLY A 12 14.95 -29.91 8.96
CA GLY A 12 14.35 -29.94 7.61
C GLY A 12 14.09 -28.58 6.94
N CYS A 13 13.67 -27.54 7.67
CA CYS A 13 13.43 -26.21 7.09
C CYS A 13 14.72 -25.40 6.82
N THR A 14 15.76 -25.60 7.62
CA THR A 14 17.04 -24.91 7.46
C THR A 14 17.86 -25.48 6.31
N ALA A 15 17.77 -26.80 6.10
CA ALA A 15 18.40 -27.48 4.97
C ALA A 15 17.80 -27.06 3.62
N ASP A 16 16.48 -26.86 3.56
CA ASP A 16 15.77 -26.43 2.36
C ASP A 16 16.15 -24.99 1.95
N PHE A 17 16.13 -24.05 2.90
CA PHE A 17 16.57 -22.67 2.66
C PHE A 17 18.02 -22.58 2.18
N SER A 18 18.95 -23.28 2.86
CA SER A 18 20.35 -23.24 2.47
C SER A 18 20.54 -23.77 1.04
N SER A 19 19.85 -24.86 0.68
CA SER A 19 19.88 -25.41 -0.68
C SER A 19 19.35 -24.41 -1.71
N GLN A 20 18.28 -23.68 -1.40
CA GLN A 20 17.69 -22.69 -2.31
C GLN A 20 18.61 -21.47 -2.48
N MET A 21 19.22 -20.98 -1.40
CA MET A 21 20.21 -19.88 -1.46
C MET A 21 21.41 -20.25 -2.33
N TYR A 22 21.97 -21.44 -2.14
CA TYR A 22 23.09 -21.88 -2.96
C TYR A 22 22.70 -22.10 -4.42
N ALA A 23 21.48 -22.58 -4.68
CA ALA A 23 20.97 -22.69 -6.04
C ALA A 23 20.77 -21.32 -6.71
N ALA A 24 20.35 -20.30 -5.96
CA ALA A 24 20.25 -18.92 -6.44
C ALA A 24 21.64 -18.35 -6.76
N LEU A 25 22.61 -18.51 -5.85
CA LEU A 25 23.99 -18.05 -6.03
C LEU A 25 24.71 -18.76 -7.20
N ASP A 26 24.43 -20.04 -7.45
CA ASP A 26 25.03 -20.78 -8.57
C ASP A 26 24.60 -20.22 -9.94
N ARG A 27 23.44 -19.57 -10.03
CA ARG A 27 22.98 -18.88 -11.26
C ARG A 27 23.93 -17.76 -11.68
N ALA A 28 24.54 -17.07 -10.72
CA ALA A 28 25.52 -16.00 -10.96
C ALA A 28 26.91 -16.49 -11.43
N GLY A 29 27.11 -17.80 -11.52
CA GLY A 29 28.41 -18.40 -11.81
C GLY A 29 29.43 -18.21 -10.70
N LEU A 30 30.36 -19.17 -10.56
CA LEU A 30 31.40 -19.11 -9.55
C LEU A 30 32.36 -17.95 -9.77
N ASN A 31 32.26 -16.92 -8.92
CA ASN A 31 33.16 -15.77 -8.86
C ASN A 31 33.50 -15.43 -7.39
N ALA A 32 34.39 -14.44 -7.18
CA ALA A 32 34.83 -14.06 -5.83
C ALA A 32 33.68 -13.56 -4.93
N ASN A 33 32.70 -12.90 -5.54
CA ASN A 33 31.56 -12.26 -4.88
C ASN A 33 30.55 -13.30 -4.40
N VAL A 34 30.29 -14.33 -5.22
CA VAL A 34 29.48 -15.50 -4.82
C VAL A 34 30.12 -16.23 -3.64
N ILE A 35 31.46 -16.36 -3.63
CA ILE A 35 32.19 -16.98 -2.53
C ILE A 35 32.09 -16.12 -1.26
N GLU A 36 32.12 -14.80 -1.38
CA GLU A 36 31.98 -13.86 -0.27
C GLU A 36 30.61 -13.99 0.40
N VAL A 37 29.52 -13.95 -0.38
CA VAL A 37 28.15 -14.11 0.15
C VAL A 37 27.95 -15.51 0.75
N ALA A 38 28.46 -16.55 0.09
CA ALA A 38 28.42 -17.92 0.62
C ALA A 38 29.17 -18.03 1.96
N ASN A 39 30.32 -17.37 2.10
CA ASN A 39 31.06 -17.34 3.36
C ASN A 39 30.29 -16.59 4.45
N ALA A 40 29.69 -15.45 4.12
CA ALA A 40 28.83 -14.70 5.04
C ALA A 40 27.68 -15.56 5.55
N LEU A 41 26.96 -16.23 4.64
CA LEU A 41 25.84 -17.10 4.98
C LEU A 41 26.26 -18.25 5.92
N ASN A 42 27.47 -18.80 5.72
CA ASN A 42 28.02 -19.85 6.57
C ASN A 42 28.45 -19.38 7.97
N GLN A 43 28.62 -18.07 8.19
CA GLN A 43 28.88 -17.53 9.52
C GLN A 43 27.60 -17.34 10.33
N VAL A 44 26.42 -17.43 9.70
CA VAL A 44 25.13 -17.18 10.35
C VAL A 44 24.48 -18.48 10.83
N PRO A 45 24.03 -18.56 12.09
CA PRO A 45 23.19 -19.67 12.54
C PRO A 45 21.82 -19.58 11.88
N LEU A 46 21.66 -20.27 10.73
CA LEU A 46 20.46 -20.18 9.87
C LEU A 46 19.15 -20.59 10.56
N ASP A 47 19.24 -21.32 11.68
CA ASP A 47 18.12 -21.70 12.53
C ASP A 47 17.61 -20.55 13.42
N GLN A 48 18.41 -19.50 13.61
CA GLN A 48 18.02 -18.28 14.30
C GLN A 48 17.34 -17.27 13.39
N LEU A 49 17.47 -17.41 12.06
CA LEU A 49 16.71 -16.62 11.11
C LEU A 49 15.22 -16.97 11.22
N SER A 50 14.35 -15.97 11.18
CA SER A 50 12.92 -16.13 11.04
C SER A 50 12.54 -16.68 9.65
N GLY A 51 11.29 -17.12 9.49
CA GLY A 51 10.76 -17.52 8.18
C GLY A 51 10.81 -16.38 7.15
N GLY A 52 10.50 -15.17 7.59
CA GLY A 52 10.52 -13.97 6.74
C GLY A 52 11.92 -13.58 6.28
N GLU A 53 12.89 -13.53 7.20
CA GLU A 53 14.29 -13.19 6.86
C GLU A 53 14.88 -14.16 5.83
N ARG A 54 14.57 -15.46 5.96
CA ARG A 54 14.98 -16.47 4.97
C ARG A 54 14.35 -16.21 3.59
N GLN A 55 13.06 -15.91 3.51
CA GLN A 55 12.41 -15.62 2.23
C GLN A 55 12.94 -14.34 1.59
N THR A 56 13.16 -13.29 2.37
CA THR A 56 13.75 -12.03 1.89
C THR A 56 15.16 -12.25 1.35
N LEU A 57 16.02 -12.94 2.11
CA LEU A 57 17.37 -13.29 1.68
C LEU A 57 17.36 -14.06 0.35
N LEU A 58 16.49 -15.06 0.23
CA LEU A 58 16.36 -15.87 -0.97
C LEU A 58 15.92 -15.02 -2.16
N HIS A 59 14.85 -14.25 -2.00
CA HIS A 59 14.30 -13.44 -3.09
C HIS A 59 15.31 -12.41 -3.61
N VAL A 60 15.96 -11.67 -2.70
CA VAL A 60 16.97 -10.68 -3.09
C VAL A 60 18.16 -11.37 -3.77
N THR A 61 18.59 -12.53 -3.26
CA THR A 61 19.68 -13.29 -3.90
C THR A 61 19.30 -13.76 -5.30
N GLU A 62 18.06 -14.22 -5.52
CA GLU A 62 17.58 -14.63 -6.85
C GLU A 62 17.53 -13.47 -7.83
N GLN A 63 17.18 -12.26 -7.37
CA GLN A 63 17.16 -11.06 -8.21
C GLN A 63 18.59 -10.64 -8.60
N LEU A 64 19.48 -10.54 -7.61
CA LEU A 64 20.85 -10.06 -7.83
C LEU A 64 21.73 -11.08 -8.56
N ALA A 65 21.45 -12.37 -8.44
CA ALA A 65 22.17 -13.42 -9.17
C ALA A 65 21.52 -13.77 -10.53
N GLY A 66 20.36 -13.19 -10.85
CA GLY A 66 19.52 -13.60 -11.96
C GLY A 66 20.09 -13.30 -13.35
N ASP A 67 20.98 -12.32 -13.47
CA ASP A 67 21.63 -11.93 -14.73
C ASP A 67 22.87 -12.77 -15.06
N GLY A 68 23.22 -13.72 -14.20
CA GLY A 68 24.36 -14.60 -14.38
C GLY A 68 25.69 -14.06 -13.88
N VAL A 69 25.72 -12.90 -13.20
CA VAL A 69 26.93 -12.35 -12.56
C VAL A 69 26.56 -11.59 -11.27
N LEU A 70 27.11 -12.01 -10.13
CA LEU A 70 27.02 -11.24 -8.89
C LEU A 70 28.14 -10.18 -8.86
N SER A 71 27.82 -8.89 -8.89
CA SER A 71 28.80 -7.80 -8.81
C SER A 71 29.34 -7.60 -7.38
N ASP A 72 30.39 -6.79 -7.23
CA ASP A 72 30.99 -6.47 -5.93
C ASP A 72 29.96 -5.76 -5.02
N ASP A 73 29.13 -4.88 -5.61
CA ASP A 73 28.08 -4.14 -4.89
C ASP A 73 26.93 -5.07 -4.45
N ASP A 74 26.55 -6.03 -5.29
CA ASP A 74 25.53 -7.02 -4.97
C ASP A 74 25.97 -7.93 -3.82
N ALA A 75 27.22 -8.40 -3.86
CA ALA A 75 27.78 -9.23 -2.81
C ALA A 75 27.99 -8.46 -1.51
N GLY A 76 28.39 -7.20 -1.57
CA GLY A 76 28.46 -6.32 -0.41
C GLY A 76 27.09 -6.17 0.26
N SER A 77 26.04 -5.93 -0.53
CA SER A 77 24.66 -5.78 -0.06
C SER A 77 24.13 -7.05 0.59
N LEU A 78 24.30 -8.20 -0.06
CA LEU A 78 23.90 -9.50 0.48
C LEU A 78 24.66 -9.84 1.77
N THR A 79 25.98 -9.62 1.80
CA THR A 79 26.82 -9.90 2.97
C THR A 79 26.41 -9.04 4.18
N GLN A 80 26.09 -7.77 3.95
CA GLN A 80 25.61 -6.87 5.00
C GLN A 80 24.21 -7.26 5.49
N MET A 81 23.30 -7.63 4.59
CA MET A 81 21.96 -8.09 4.97
C MET A 81 22.00 -9.39 5.78
N ILE A 82 22.86 -10.33 5.38
CA ILE A 82 23.17 -11.56 6.12
C ILE A 82 23.72 -11.23 7.51
N GLY A 83 24.66 -10.28 7.61
CA GLY A 83 25.23 -9.83 8.89
C GLY A 83 24.20 -9.16 9.81
N ALA A 84 23.35 -8.29 9.28
CA ALA A 84 22.32 -7.58 10.03
C ALA A 84 21.30 -8.54 10.66
N PHE A 85 20.87 -9.56 9.91
CA PHE A 85 19.97 -10.59 10.45
C PHE A 85 20.67 -11.51 11.48
N ALA A 86 21.99 -11.68 11.37
CA ALA A 86 22.76 -12.55 12.27
C ALA A 86 23.10 -11.92 13.63
N GLU A 87 23.34 -10.61 13.67
CA GLU A 87 23.82 -9.94 14.89
C GLU A 87 22.69 -9.58 15.88
N GLN A 88 21.44 -9.44 15.43
CA GLN A 88 20.36 -8.93 16.30
C GLN A 88 19.22 -9.92 16.59
N GLY A 89 18.88 -10.86 15.71
CA GLY A 89 17.74 -11.78 15.94
C GLY A 89 16.37 -11.10 16.19
N THR A 90 16.34 -9.77 16.09
CA THR A 90 15.17 -8.89 16.06
C THR A 90 15.17 -8.29 14.67
N GLY A 91 14.03 -8.31 13.98
CA GLY A 91 13.93 -7.90 12.59
C GLY A 91 14.61 -6.55 12.38
N ALA A 92 15.30 -6.36 11.26
CA ALA A 92 16.14 -5.18 10.95
C ALA A 92 15.43 -3.80 11.08
N PHE A 93 14.14 -3.78 11.40
CA PHE A 93 13.28 -2.62 11.54
C PHE A 93 12.70 -2.43 12.96
N GLU A 94 12.80 -3.41 13.87
CA GLU A 94 12.29 -3.23 15.24
C GLU A 94 13.26 -2.37 16.06
N GLY A 95 12.87 -1.11 16.29
CA GLY A 95 13.54 -0.16 17.19
C GLY A 95 14.14 1.08 16.52
N ASN A 96 14.37 1.05 15.20
CA ASN A 96 14.89 2.19 14.42
C ASN A 96 14.02 2.56 13.21
N TRP A 97 12.87 1.91 13.05
CA TRP A 97 11.86 2.31 12.09
C TRP A 97 11.24 3.66 12.52
N PRO A 98 11.33 4.72 11.70
CA PRO A 98 10.86 6.05 12.08
C PRO A 98 9.34 6.17 12.14
N PHE A 99 8.60 5.10 11.79
CA PHE A 99 7.14 5.02 11.81
C PHE A 99 6.67 3.86 12.71
N PRO A 100 6.87 3.94 14.04
CA PRO A 100 6.63 2.83 14.98
C PRO A 100 5.20 2.25 14.93
N ASP A 101 4.27 2.99 14.33
CA ASP A 101 2.85 2.62 14.20
C ASP A 101 2.57 1.75 12.95
N ILE A 102 3.54 1.56 12.04
CA ILE A 102 3.41 0.67 10.87
C ILE A 102 4.00 -0.70 11.21
N ASN A 103 3.12 -1.69 11.41
CA ASN A 103 3.53 -3.07 11.67
C ASN A 103 3.80 -3.84 10.36
N LEU A 104 5.07 -3.87 9.95
CA LEU A 104 5.54 -4.58 8.74
C LEU A 104 5.25 -6.10 8.76
N GLY A 105 5.10 -6.70 9.94
CA GLY A 105 4.80 -8.14 10.10
C GLY A 105 3.41 -8.54 9.60
N ASN A 106 2.48 -7.58 9.52
CA ASN A 106 1.11 -7.78 9.01
C ASN A 106 0.96 -7.44 7.52
N MET A 107 2.05 -7.03 6.84
CA MET A 107 2.01 -6.47 5.48
C MET A 107 2.58 -7.42 4.40
N LEU A 108 2.82 -8.69 4.72
CA LEU A 108 3.31 -9.69 3.75
C LEU A 108 2.28 -9.90 2.64
N GLY A 109 2.68 -9.65 1.38
CA GLY A 109 1.81 -9.71 0.20
C GLY A 109 1.14 -8.39 -0.17
N ASN A 110 1.35 -7.33 0.63
CA ASN A 110 0.84 -5.99 0.35
C ASN A 110 1.74 -5.25 -0.66
N ALA A 111 1.13 -4.55 -1.61
CA ALA A 111 1.78 -3.68 -2.59
C ALA A 111 2.78 -2.69 -2.00
N LEU A 112 2.55 -2.24 -0.76
CA LEU A 112 3.44 -1.34 -0.03
C LEU A 112 4.73 -2.03 0.40
N PHE A 113 4.69 -3.31 0.80
CA PHE A 113 5.91 -4.08 1.11
C PHE A 113 6.71 -4.38 -0.16
N ASN A 114 6.04 -4.75 -1.26
CA ASN A 114 6.69 -4.94 -2.56
C ASN A 114 7.28 -3.63 -3.12
N GLY A 115 6.57 -2.51 -2.93
CA GLY A 115 7.06 -1.17 -3.22
C GLY A 115 8.24 -0.78 -2.32
N LEU A 116 8.18 -1.08 -1.02
CA LEU A 116 9.27 -0.83 -0.08
C LEU A 116 10.52 -1.65 -0.43
N VAL A 117 10.38 -2.89 -0.88
CA VAL A 117 11.51 -3.72 -1.38
C VAL A 117 12.08 -3.12 -2.68
N GLY A 118 11.24 -2.60 -3.58
CA GLY A 118 11.68 -1.87 -4.78
C GLY A 118 12.33 -0.50 -4.50
N VAL A 119 11.97 0.14 -3.40
CA VAL A 119 12.61 1.37 -2.90
C VAL A 119 13.92 1.05 -2.18
N LEU A 120 13.97 -0.03 -1.40
CA LEU A 120 15.19 -0.51 -0.73
C LEU A 120 16.24 -0.96 -1.75
N SER A 121 15.85 -1.57 -2.87
CA SER A 121 16.76 -1.89 -3.96
C SER A 121 17.28 -0.64 -4.69
N ASN A 122 16.48 0.43 -4.80
CA ASN A 122 16.90 1.75 -5.30
C ASN A 122 17.90 2.46 -4.37
N ILE A 123 17.76 2.31 -3.06
CA ILE A 123 18.66 2.92 -2.08
C ILE A 123 20.06 2.27 -2.13
N LEU A 124 20.13 0.97 -2.47
CA LEU A 124 21.38 0.22 -2.54
C LEU A 124 22.08 0.27 -3.89
N GLY A 125 21.43 0.78 -4.94
CA GLY A 125 22.04 1.00 -6.25
C GLY A 125 21.47 2.25 -6.90
N GLN A 126 22.22 3.36 -6.91
CA GLN A 126 21.84 4.66 -7.46
C GLN A 126 21.45 4.71 -8.95
N SER A 127 21.23 3.58 -9.59
CA SER A 127 20.42 3.46 -10.78
C SER A 127 19.76 2.09 -10.72
N MET A 128 18.43 1.99 -10.74
CA MET A 128 17.85 0.82 -11.40
C MET A 128 18.41 0.84 -12.81
N GLN A 129 19.40 0.00 -13.10
CA GLN A 129 19.81 -0.20 -14.48
C GLN A 129 18.56 -0.56 -15.28
N ASP A 130 18.50 -0.17 -16.55
CA ASP A 130 17.32 -0.37 -17.40
C ASP A 130 16.78 -1.80 -17.32
N MET A 131 17.68 -2.78 -17.23
CA MET A 131 17.34 -4.18 -17.06
C MET A 131 16.66 -4.48 -15.71
N ALA A 132 17.16 -3.95 -14.60
CA ALA A 132 16.56 -4.14 -13.28
C ALA A 132 15.16 -3.54 -13.23
N PHE A 133 14.98 -2.33 -13.77
CA PHE A 133 13.67 -1.69 -13.88
C PHE A 133 12.69 -2.52 -14.72
N GLN A 134 13.09 -2.94 -15.92
CA GLN A 134 12.24 -3.80 -16.75
C GLN A 134 11.89 -5.13 -16.08
N ASN A 135 12.84 -5.75 -15.39
CA ASN A 135 12.61 -7.02 -14.69
C ASN A 135 11.62 -6.84 -13.53
N THR A 136 11.74 -5.75 -12.77
CA THR A 136 10.77 -5.43 -11.70
C THR A 136 9.37 -5.19 -12.29
N VAL A 137 9.26 -4.35 -13.32
CA VAL A 137 7.98 -4.07 -13.99
C VAL A 137 7.35 -5.36 -14.53
N SER A 138 8.12 -6.16 -15.27
CA SER A 138 7.65 -7.44 -15.82
C SER A 138 7.27 -8.42 -14.71
N GLY A 139 8.04 -8.47 -13.62
CA GLY A 139 7.76 -9.31 -12.46
C GLY A 139 6.46 -8.92 -11.75
N LEU A 140 6.16 -7.62 -11.67
CA LEU A 140 4.89 -7.11 -11.14
C LEU A 140 3.73 -7.43 -12.09
N LEU A 141 3.86 -7.14 -13.39
CA LEU A 141 2.80 -7.40 -14.37
C LEU A 141 2.49 -8.90 -14.54
N ASN A 142 3.49 -9.78 -14.39
CA ASN A 142 3.28 -11.23 -14.38
C ASN A 142 2.47 -11.73 -13.16
N GLN A 143 2.31 -10.92 -12.12
CA GLN A 143 1.43 -11.24 -10.98
C GLN A 143 -0.02 -10.84 -11.25
N ALA A 144 -0.26 -9.96 -12.23
CA ALA A 144 -1.59 -9.60 -12.66
C ALA A 144 -2.14 -10.60 -13.69
N SER A 145 -3.46 -10.71 -13.75
CA SER A 145 -4.16 -11.46 -14.79
C SER A 145 -3.85 -10.89 -16.18
N ASP A 146 -3.69 -11.81 -17.14
CA ASP A 146 -3.55 -11.45 -18.55
C ASP A 146 -4.83 -10.78 -19.05
N ASN A 147 -4.76 -9.47 -19.25
CA ASN A 147 -5.86 -8.67 -19.79
C ASN A 147 -5.33 -7.57 -20.71
N ALA A 148 -6.24 -6.81 -21.33
CA ALA A 148 -5.84 -5.77 -22.28
C ALA A 148 -4.98 -4.65 -21.64
N TRP A 149 -5.15 -4.42 -20.34
CA TRP A 149 -4.53 -3.34 -19.57
C TRP A 149 -3.13 -3.72 -19.09
N SER A 150 -2.98 -4.91 -18.50
CA SER A 150 -1.66 -5.46 -18.15
C SER A 150 -0.80 -5.64 -19.40
N GLY A 151 -1.38 -6.09 -20.52
CA GLY A 151 -0.68 -6.16 -21.80
C GLY A 151 -0.30 -4.79 -22.38
N ALA A 152 -1.15 -3.76 -22.23
CA ALA A 152 -0.84 -2.40 -22.66
C ALA A 152 0.31 -1.80 -21.84
N LEU A 153 0.30 -1.98 -20.52
CA LEU A 153 1.40 -1.57 -19.64
C LEU A 153 2.70 -2.29 -19.99
N GLN A 154 2.66 -3.62 -20.14
CA GLN A 154 3.83 -4.42 -20.53
C GLN A 154 4.42 -3.89 -21.84
N GLY A 155 3.59 -3.69 -22.86
CA GLY A 155 4.03 -3.14 -24.14
C GLY A 155 4.57 -1.71 -24.03
N ALA A 156 3.97 -0.85 -23.22
CA ALA A 156 4.43 0.53 -23.04
C ALA A 156 5.79 0.58 -22.33
N PHE A 157 5.98 -0.21 -21.27
CA PHE A 157 7.27 -0.31 -20.59
C PHE A 157 8.33 -0.96 -21.48
N GLU A 158 8.02 -2.02 -22.23
CA GLU A 158 8.99 -2.66 -23.15
C GLU A 158 9.49 -1.70 -24.25
N ASN A 159 8.63 -0.78 -24.70
CA ASN A 159 8.98 0.19 -25.74
C ASN A 159 9.49 1.53 -25.18
N ALA A 160 9.53 1.67 -23.85
CA ALA A 160 10.00 2.87 -23.17
C ALA A 160 11.48 3.13 -23.43
N ASP A 161 11.82 4.37 -23.78
CA ASP A 161 13.22 4.82 -23.66
C ASP A 161 13.51 5.13 -22.19
N LEU A 162 13.96 4.10 -21.47
CA LEU A 162 14.26 4.19 -20.04
C LEU A 162 15.34 5.21 -19.73
N SER A 163 16.22 5.55 -20.67
CA SER A 163 17.25 6.57 -20.45
C SER A 163 16.67 7.97 -20.16
N ASN A 164 15.40 8.20 -20.53
CA ASN A 164 14.66 9.42 -20.19
C ASN A 164 14.04 9.39 -18.78
N LEU A 165 13.94 8.21 -18.15
CA LEU A 165 13.41 8.07 -16.79
C LEU A 165 14.51 8.23 -15.75
N ASN A 166 14.40 9.26 -14.93
CA ASN A 166 15.25 9.41 -13.77
C ASN A 166 14.85 8.45 -12.62
N ALA A 167 15.70 8.32 -11.60
CA ALA A 167 15.46 7.40 -10.49
C ALA A 167 14.15 7.66 -9.73
N SER A 168 13.73 8.92 -9.62
CA SER A 168 12.47 9.29 -8.96
C SER A 168 11.27 8.81 -9.77
N GLU A 169 11.28 9.01 -11.09
CA GLU A 169 10.20 8.58 -11.99
C GLU A 169 10.07 7.06 -12.01
N ARG A 170 11.20 6.33 -12.05
CA ARG A 170 11.19 4.85 -11.95
C ARG A 170 10.60 4.37 -10.64
N THR A 171 10.94 5.03 -9.53
CA THR A 171 10.40 4.69 -8.21
C THR A 171 8.89 4.90 -8.16
N GLU A 172 8.42 6.05 -8.66
CA GLU A 172 7.01 6.39 -8.69
C GLU A 172 6.22 5.40 -9.57
N LEU A 173 6.69 5.11 -10.78
CA LEU A 173 6.07 4.16 -11.69
C LEU A 173 6.02 2.75 -11.10
N THR A 174 7.09 2.30 -10.44
CA THR A 174 7.13 0.98 -9.79
C THR A 174 6.13 0.91 -8.62
N SER A 175 5.99 1.99 -7.84
CA SER A 175 5.03 2.07 -6.75
C SER A 175 3.59 2.08 -7.26
N MET A 176 3.30 2.82 -8.32
CA MET A 176 1.96 2.82 -8.92
C MET A 176 1.61 1.44 -9.47
N LEU A 177 2.57 0.79 -10.12
CA LEU A 177 2.40 -0.55 -10.65
C LEU A 177 2.24 -1.60 -9.56
N SER A 178 3.00 -1.51 -8.46
CA SER A 178 2.87 -2.45 -7.34
C SER A 178 1.49 -2.37 -6.69
N VAL A 179 0.92 -1.16 -6.62
CA VAL A 179 -0.46 -0.95 -6.16
C VAL A 179 -1.47 -1.49 -7.16
N ALA A 180 -1.28 -1.23 -8.46
CA ALA A 180 -2.19 -1.72 -9.49
C ALA A 180 -2.28 -3.24 -9.48
N VAL A 181 -1.15 -3.95 -9.42
CA VAL A 181 -1.14 -5.44 -9.49
C VAL A 181 -1.49 -6.14 -8.17
N ALA A 182 -1.74 -5.39 -7.09
CA ALA A 182 -1.85 -5.93 -5.74
C ALA A 182 -2.98 -6.95 -5.56
N ASP A 183 -4.04 -6.81 -6.34
CA ASP A 183 -5.23 -7.65 -6.31
C ASP A 183 -5.18 -8.81 -7.33
N GLY A 184 -4.05 -8.94 -8.05
CA GLY A 184 -3.88 -9.92 -9.12
C GLY A 184 -4.54 -9.53 -10.45
N SER A 185 -4.89 -8.26 -10.67
CA SER A 185 -5.34 -7.74 -11.96
C SER A 185 -4.86 -6.31 -12.18
N VAL A 186 -4.98 -5.80 -13.41
CA VAL A 186 -4.86 -4.35 -13.67
C VAL A 186 -6.12 -3.93 -14.40
N ASN A 187 -6.79 -2.86 -13.97
CA ASN A 187 -7.96 -2.30 -14.64
C ASN A 187 -7.60 -1.11 -15.57
N TRP A 188 -8.60 -0.61 -16.30
CA TRP A 188 -8.38 0.46 -17.28
C TRP A 188 -7.83 1.75 -16.64
N PRO A 189 -8.41 2.29 -15.55
CA PRO A 189 -7.89 3.51 -14.93
C PRO A 189 -6.52 3.38 -14.29
N GLU A 190 -6.22 2.25 -13.66
CA GLU A 190 -4.87 1.99 -13.15
C GLU A 190 -3.85 2.05 -14.29
N ALA A 191 -4.17 1.38 -15.40
CA ALA A 191 -3.34 1.47 -16.59
C ALA A 191 -3.31 2.90 -17.15
N GLU A 192 -4.41 3.66 -17.13
CA GLU A 192 -4.46 5.04 -17.63
C GLU A 192 -3.48 5.93 -16.88
N VAL A 193 -3.57 5.94 -15.54
CA VAL A 193 -2.75 6.80 -14.70
C VAL A 193 -1.28 6.44 -14.84
N ILE A 194 -0.94 5.14 -14.89
CA ILE A 194 0.44 4.68 -15.08
C ILE A 194 0.96 5.04 -16.49
N LEU A 195 0.17 4.82 -17.55
CA LEU A 195 0.55 5.14 -18.93
C LEU A 195 0.69 6.65 -19.14
N ASN A 196 -0.16 7.47 -18.54
CA ASN A 196 -0.05 8.93 -18.58
C ASN A 196 1.25 9.39 -17.92
N LYS A 197 1.56 8.86 -16.73
CA LYS A 197 2.82 9.18 -16.05
C LYS A 197 4.04 8.77 -16.87
N LEU A 198 4.02 7.58 -17.46
CA LEU A 198 5.09 7.09 -18.33
C LEU A 198 5.23 7.97 -19.58
N SER A 199 4.11 8.38 -20.18
CA SER A 199 4.08 9.25 -21.36
C SER A 199 4.65 10.63 -21.07
N GLU A 200 4.29 11.23 -19.93
CA GLU A 200 4.82 12.51 -19.47
C GLU A 200 6.35 12.46 -19.32
N ALA A 201 6.86 11.41 -18.68
CA ALA A 201 8.30 11.24 -18.46
C ALA A 201 9.07 10.99 -19.77
N GLN A 202 8.43 10.41 -20.79
CA GLN A 202 9.05 10.17 -22.10
C GLN A 202 8.86 11.32 -23.10
N GLY A 203 7.92 12.22 -22.86
CA GLY A 203 7.49 13.19 -23.87
C GLY A 203 6.86 12.53 -25.11
N GLN A 204 6.33 11.32 -24.97
CA GLN A 204 5.71 10.53 -26.04
C GLN A 204 4.44 9.86 -25.53
N GLU A 205 3.34 9.93 -26.28
CA GLU A 205 2.10 9.23 -25.94
C GLU A 205 2.28 7.70 -26.04
N CYS A 206 1.98 7.01 -24.93
CA CYS A 206 1.83 5.55 -24.92
C CYS A 206 0.44 5.16 -25.45
N PRO A 207 0.33 4.18 -26.37
CA PRO A 207 -0.96 3.75 -26.89
C PRO A 207 -1.78 3.07 -25.77
N MET A 208 -2.98 3.60 -25.51
CA MET A 208 -3.90 3.05 -24.53
C MET A 208 -5.12 2.40 -25.24
N PRO A 209 -5.56 1.19 -24.85
CA PRO A 209 -6.79 0.64 -25.40
C PRO A 209 -8.01 1.44 -24.91
N GLU A 210 -9.07 1.50 -25.74
CA GLU A 210 -10.27 2.30 -25.45
C GLU A 210 -10.91 1.89 -24.12
N PRO A 211 -11.43 2.86 -23.32
CA PRO A 211 -12.09 2.54 -22.06
C PRO A 211 -13.19 1.50 -22.23
N PRO A 212 -13.34 0.54 -21.30
CA PRO A 212 -14.51 -0.31 -21.29
C PRO A 212 -15.77 0.56 -21.20
N SER A 213 -16.86 0.13 -21.85
CA SER A 213 -18.13 0.85 -21.75
C SER A 213 -18.54 0.95 -20.29
N ASN A 214 -18.78 2.17 -19.80
CA ASN A 214 -19.26 2.47 -18.43
C ASN A 214 -20.54 1.69 -18.13
N ASP A 215 -20.40 0.51 -17.52
CA ASP A 215 -21.49 -0.24 -16.91
C ASP A 215 -21.59 0.16 -15.43
N SER A 216 -21.54 1.46 -15.11
CA SER A 216 -21.61 1.89 -13.72
C SER A 216 -23.04 1.73 -13.19
N GLU A 217 -23.26 0.66 -12.44
CA GLU A 217 -24.43 0.47 -11.58
C GLU A 217 -24.54 1.56 -10.50
N TRP A 218 -23.45 2.30 -10.21
CA TRP A 218 -23.46 3.43 -9.29
C TRP A 218 -23.84 4.74 -9.99
N SER A 219 -24.64 5.56 -9.31
CA SER A 219 -25.09 6.85 -9.84
C SER A 219 -25.13 7.94 -8.76
N VAL A 220 -25.00 9.19 -9.18
CA VAL A 220 -24.99 10.37 -8.30
C VAL A 220 -26.05 11.36 -8.77
N GLU A 221 -26.91 11.78 -7.86
CA GLU A 221 -27.85 12.88 -8.06
C GLU A 221 -27.56 13.99 -7.02
N GLN A 222 -26.97 15.10 -7.47
CA GLN A 222 -26.69 16.26 -6.61
C GLN A 222 -27.64 17.42 -6.90
N ASN A 223 -28.18 18.02 -5.85
CA ASN A 223 -29.04 19.20 -5.91
C ASN A 223 -28.64 20.22 -4.84
N GLY A 224 -27.69 21.08 -5.19
CA GLY A 224 -27.14 22.08 -4.27
C GLY A 224 -26.43 21.40 -3.09
N ASN A 225 -26.91 21.66 -1.89
CA ASN A 225 -26.34 21.18 -0.62
C ASN A 225 -26.83 19.79 -0.20
N GLN A 226 -27.41 19.03 -1.14
CA GLN A 226 -27.92 17.67 -0.95
C GLN A 226 -27.47 16.79 -2.11
N ALA A 227 -27.16 15.53 -1.82
CA ALA A 227 -26.89 14.54 -2.84
C ALA A 227 -27.41 13.16 -2.44
N THR A 228 -27.82 12.37 -3.43
CA THR A 228 -28.09 10.94 -3.26
C THR A 228 -27.12 10.16 -4.14
N ILE A 229 -26.41 9.22 -3.53
CA ILE A 229 -25.52 8.29 -4.22
C ILE A 229 -26.14 6.91 -4.16
N ASP A 230 -26.40 6.33 -5.32
CA ASP A 230 -26.81 4.94 -5.47
C ASP A 230 -25.57 4.05 -5.61
N LEU A 231 -25.39 3.09 -4.70
CA LEU A 231 -24.27 2.15 -4.66
C LEU A 231 -24.68 0.72 -5.07
N GLY A 232 -25.81 0.55 -5.76
CA GLY A 232 -26.40 -0.75 -6.06
C GLY A 232 -27.32 -1.21 -4.93
N ASP A 233 -26.81 -2.00 -3.99
CA ASP A 233 -27.59 -2.52 -2.85
C ASP A 233 -27.79 -1.49 -1.73
N TYR A 234 -27.05 -0.38 -1.78
CA TYR A 234 -27.08 0.67 -0.75
C TYR A 234 -27.35 2.04 -1.37
N THR A 235 -27.80 2.99 -0.54
CA THR A 235 -27.82 4.42 -0.86
C THR A 235 -27.14 5.24 0.22
N LEU A 236 -26.51 6.35 -0.19
CA LEU A 236 -26.06 7.42 0.70
C LEU A 236 -26.84 8.69 0.39
N ASP A 237 -27.57 9.20 1.38
CA ASP A 237 -28.21 10.53 1.33
C ASP A 237 -27.37 11.53 2.12
N ILE A 238 -26.70 12.43 1.40
CA ILE A 238 -25.76 13.42 1.93
C ILE A 238 -26.44 14.77 2.08
N THR A 239 -26.19 15.45 3.20
CA THR A 239 -26.67 16.81 3.47
C THR A 239 -25.55 17.65 4.07
N GLU A 240 -24.99 18.53 3.25
CA GLU A 240 -23.85 19.39 3.58
C GLU A 240 -24.13 20.32 4.78
N ASN A 241 -25.33 20.90 4.85
CA ASN A 241 -25.70 21.83 5.92
C ASN A 241 -25.82 21.22 7.33
N ARG A 242 -25.53 19.93 7.46
CA ARG A 242 -25.54 19.16 8.71
C ARG A 242 -24.28 18.31 8.88
N SER A 243 -23.30 18.41 7.97
CA SER A 243 -22.18 17.47 7.89
C SER A 243 -22.66 16.02 7.95
N GLN A 244 -23.75 15.71 7.23
CA GLN A 244 -24.54 14.49 7.43
C GLN A 244 -24.50 13.58 6.22
N PHE A 245 -24.45 12.28 6.47
CA PHE A 245 -24.97 11.29 5.52
C PHE A 245 -25.84 10.24 6.23
N ILE A 246 -26.77 9.64 5.47
CA ILE A 246 -27.52 8.47 5.88
C ILE A 246 -27.19 7.33 4.91
N LEU A 247 -26.63 6.25 5.42
CA LEU A 247 -26.42 5.02 4.68
C LEU A 247 -27.67 4.15 4.85
N THR A 248 -28.23 3.63 3.77
CA THR A 248 -29.39 2.72 3.80
C THR A 248 -29.10 1.47 2.99
N ASN A 249 -29.29 0.30 3.60
CA ASN A 249 -29.33 -0.99 2.91
C ASN A 249 -30.71 -1.15 2.25
N LYS A 250 -30.76 -1.25 0.92
CA LYS A 250 -32.03 -1.32 0.18
C LYS A 250 -32.76 -2.66 0.35
N GLU A 251 -32.02 -3.72 0.66
CA GLU A 251 -32.59 -5.05 0.84
C GLU A 251 -33.29 -5.18 2.20
N THR A 252 -32.60 -4.78 3.28
CA THR A 252 -33.13 -4.90 4.65
C THR A 252 -33.95 -3.70 5.07
N GLY A 253 -33.68 -2.51 4.50
CA GLY A 253 -34.24 -1.23 4.92
C GLY A 253 -33.57 -0.66 6.18
N GLU A 254 -32.52 -1.32 6.69
CA GLU A 254 -31.71 -0.82 7.79
C GLU A 254 -30.91 0.41 7.33
N SER A 255 -30.70 1.33 8.27
CA SER A 255 -29.98 2.55 7.96
C SER A 255 -29.18 3.03 9.15
N SER A 256 -28.08 3.71 8.86
CA SER A 256 -27.25 4.35 9.87
C SER A 256 -26.99 5.79 9.46
N ARG A 257 -26.82 6.67 10.43
CA ARG A 257 -26.68 8.11 10.22
C ARG A 257 -25.45 8.64 10.92
N VAL A 258 -24.63 9.36 10.16
CA VAL A 258 -23.51 10.15 10.66
C VAL A 258 -23.85 11.62 10.47
N TRP A 259 -23.67 12.47 11.50
CA TRP A 259 -24.03 13.89 11.42
C TRP A 259 -23.29 14.75 12.44
N GLY A 260 -23.20 16.06 12.20
CA GLY A 260 -22.67 17.01 13.17
C GLY A 260 -21.22 16.72 13.56
N ASP A 261 -20.95 16.73 14.87
CA ASP A 261 -19.61 16.75 15.45
C ASP A 261 -19.03 15.39 15.89
N PRO A 262 -18.71 14.53 14.92
CA PRO A 262 -19.65 13.62 14.30
C PRO A 262 -20.23 12.60 15.30
N HIS A 263 -21.55 12.61 15.35
CA HIS A 263 -22.38 11.60 15.99
C HIS A 263 -22.60 10.44 15.02
N PHE A 264 -22.55 9.22 15.53
CA PHE A 264 -22.95 8.01 14.82
C PHE A 264 -24.16 7.37 15.50
N ASP A 265 -25.25 7.31 14.75
CA ASP A 265 -26.53 6.68 15.06
C ASP A 265 -26.61 5.41 14.21
N MET A 266 -26.35 4.27 14.83
CA MET A 266 -26.07 3.00 14.17
C MET A 266 -27.33 2.39 13.55
N ASP A 267 -28.51 2.63 14.15
CA ASP A 267 -29.80 2.11 13.69
C ASP A 267 -30.76 3.20 13.17
N ASN A 268 -30.30 4.46 13.16
CA ASN A 268 -31.04 5.64 12.72
C ASN A 268 -32.35 5.85 13.50
N ASP A 269 -32.36 5.53 14.81
CA ASP A 269 -33.54 5.71 15.68
C ASP A 269 -33.77 7.19 16.08
N GLY A 270 -32.81 8.06 15.78
CA GLY A 270 -32.83 9.47 16.13
C GLY A 270 -31.89 9.86 17.27
N THR A 271 -31.26 8.89 17.93
CA THR A 271 -30.35 9.07 19.07
C THR A 271 -28.91 8.78 18.67
N THR A 272 -27.95 9.45 19.30
CA THR A 272 -26.54 9.11 19.11
C THR A 272 -26.18 7.87 19.93
N ASP A 273 -25.61 6.85 19.29
CA ASP A 273 -25.07 5.67 19.98
C ASP A 273 -23.63 5.88 20.41
N VAL A 274 -22.81 6.45 19.52
CA VAL A 274 -21.40 6.75 19.75
C VAL A 274 -20.98 8.03 19.02
N ASP A 275 -19.93 8.66 19.52
CA ASP A 275 -19.26 9.79 18.90
C ASP A 275 -17.88 9.37 18.38
N PHE A 276 -17.44 9.89 17.24
CA PHE A 276 -16.06 9.74 16.74
C PHE A 276 -15.44 11.11 16.41
N TRP A 277 -14.13 11.18 16.17
CA TRP A 277 -13.43 12.47 15.95
C TRP A 277 -12.48 12.45 14.75
N GLY A 278 -11.88 11.29 14.48
CA GLY A 278 -10.89 11.11 13.42
C GLY A 278 -11.45 10.34 12.23
N THR A 279 -10.56 9.66 11.51
CA THR A 279 -10.94 8.84 10.35
C THR A 279 -11.56 7.52 10.81
N MET A 280 -12.64 7.11 10.14
CA MET A 280 -13.33 5.84 10.36
C MET A 280 -13.73 5.24 9.01
N THR A 281 -13.73 3.93 8.90
CA THR A 281 -14.13 3.20 7.70
C THR A 281 -15.29 2.25 8.00
N MET A 282 -16.35 2.37 7.21
CA MET A 282 -17.50 1.46 7.23
C MET A 282 -17.35 0.43 6.11
N ASN A 283 -17.23 -0.84 6.47
CA ASN A 283 -17.11 -1.97 5.55
C ASN A 283 -18.48 -2.65 5.42
N LEU A 284 -19.08 -2.59 4.23
CA LEU A 284 -20.41 -3.14 3.95
C LEU A 284 -20.34 -4.61 3.54
N GLU A 285 -21.44 -5.36 3.72
CA GLU A 285 -21.48 -6.80 3.42
C GLU A 285 -21.18 -7.12 1.95
N ASN A 286 -21.51 -6.21 1.02
CA ASN A 286 -21.23 -6.37 -0.41
C ASN A 286 -19.79 -6.00 -0.81
N GLY A 287 -18.91 -5.74 0.17
CA GLY A 287 -17.51 -5.38 -0.06
C GLY A 287 -17.29 -3.93 -0.47
N THR A 288 -18.33 -3.08 -0.41
CA THR A 288 -18.15 -1.63 -0.51
C THR A 288 -17.53 -1.10 0.77
N LYS A 289 -16.59 -0.18 0.65
CA LYS A 289 -15.93 0.49 1.75
C LYS A 289 -16.23 1.99 1.69
N ILE A 290 -16.57 2.59 2.82
CA ILE A 290 -16.85 4.02 2.96
C ILE A 290 -15.93 4.57 4.04
N THR A 291 -14.87 5.25 3.63
CA THR A 291 -13.96 5.93 4.55
C THR A 291 -14.41 7.37 4.76
N ILE A 292 -14.58 7.74 6.02
CA ILE A 292 -15.08 9.03 6.48
C ILE A 292 -13.91 9.79 7.09
N GLN A 293 -13.61 10.95 6.53
CA GLN A 293 -12.57 11.84 7.04
C GLN A 293 -13.20 13.13 7.58
N THR A 294 -12.68 13.56 8.72
CA THR A 294 -13.19 14.71 9.45
C THR A 294 -12.21 15.89 9.35
N THR A 295 -12.74 17.09 9.54
CA THR A 295 -11.97 18.33 9.66
C THR A 295 -12.38 19.06 10.94
N PRO A 296 -11.52 19.89 11.56
CA PRO A 296 -11.93 20.73 12.68
C PRO A 296 -13.17 21.57 12.33
N TRP A 297 -14.10 21.70 13.28
CA TRP A 297 -15.29 22.52 13.10
C TRP A 297 -14.98 23.99 13.40
N GLU A 298 -15.31 24.90 12.48
CA GLU A 298 -15.09 26.35 12.69
C GLU A 298 -15.85 26.92 13.89
N GLY A 299 -16.96 26.29 14.28
CA GLY A 299 -17.74 26.69 15.46
C GLY A 299 -17.08 26.32 16.80
N ASN A 300 -16.23 25.28 16.81
CA ASN A 300 -15.48 24.82 17.96
C ASN A 300 -14.30 23.93 17.50
N GLU A 301 -13.08 24.45 17.54
CA GLU A 301 -11.88 23.75 17.07
C GLU A 301 -11.53 22.48 17.87
N ASP A 302 -12.11 22.29 19.06
CA ASP A 302 -11.98 21.05 19.85
C ASP A 302 -12.88 19.91 19.33
N MET A 303 -13.76 20.21 18.36
CA MET A 303 -14.63 19.25 17.69
C MET A 303 -14.29 19.16 16.21
N THR A 304 -14.63 18.04 15.60
CA THR A 304 -14.47 17.82 14.16
C THR A 304 -15.83 17.59 13.52
N VAL A 305 -15.92 17.66 12.20
CA VAL A 305 -17.13 17.41 11.39
C VAL A 305 -16.73 16.59 10.16
N SER A 306 -17.61 15.69 9.71
CA SER A 306 -17.40 14.89 8.49
C SER A 306 -17.30 15.79 7.26
N SER A 307 -16.19 15.73 6.54
CA SER A 307 -15.84 16.65 5.43
C SER A 307 -15.57 15.95 4.11
N ARG A 308 -15.08 14.70 4.17
CA ARG A 308 -14.76 13.91 2.98
C ARG A 308 -15.21 12.47 3.14
N LEU A 309 -15.84 11.92 2.10
CA LEU A 309 -16.12 10.49 1.96
C LEU A 309 -15.32 9.94 0.79
N VAL A 310 -14.69 8.80 1.00
CA VAL A 310 -14.08 7.99 -0.06
C VAL A 310 -14.80 6.65 -0.08
N ILE A 311 -15.51 6.38 -1.17
CA ILE A 311 -16.36 5.21 -1.34
C ILE A 311 -15.74 4.33 -2.42
N THR A 312 -15.38 3.10 -2.09
CA THR A 312 -14.65 2.18 -2.99
C THR A 312 -15.33 0.81 -3.03
N GLN A 313 -15.37 0.18 -4.20
CA GLN A 313 -15.78 -1.22 -4.36
C GLN A 313 -15.09 -1.81 -5.60
N GLY A 314 -13.99 -2.53 -5.38
CA GLY A 314 -13.11 -2.94 -6.49
C GLY A 314 -12.67 -1.71 -7.28
N ASP A 315 -12.97 -1.68 -8.58
CA ASP A 315 -12.59 -0.58 -9.45
C ASP A 315 -13.50 0.66 -9.26
N LYS A 316 -14.69 0.54 -8.67
CA LYS A 316 -15.59 1.69 -8.51
C LYS A 316 -15.08 2.62 -7.42
N ALA A 317 -15.03 3.93 -7.69
CA ALA A 317 -14.75 4.96 -6.69
C ALA A 317 -15.73 6.14 -6.79
N ILE A 318 -16.15 6.64 -5.64
CA ILE A 318 -16.76 7.97 -5.51
C ILE A 318 -16.05 8.71 -4.38
N GLU A 319 -15.64 9.94 -4.67
CA GLU A 319 -15.10 10.86 -3.69
C GLU A 319 -16.08 12.01 -3.49
N VAL A 320 -16.43 12.28 -2.24
CA VAL A 320 -17.22 13.45 -1.83
C VAL A 320 -16.30 14.33 -1.01
N THR A 321 -16.11 15.60 -1.39
CA THR A 321 -15.35 16.60 -0.63
C THR A 321 -16.26 17.77 -0.28
N GLY A 322 -15.86 18.57 0.73
CA GLY A 322 -16.61 19.77 1.12
C GLY A 322 -18.03 19.46 1.62
N MET A 323 -18.27 18.27 2.18
CA MET A 323 -19.60 17.93 2.70
C MET A 323 -19.85 18.41 4.13
N ASP A 324 -18.85 19.04 4.76
CA ASP A 324 -19.01 19.61 6.09
C ASP A 324 -19.70 20.97 6.04
N GLN A 325 -20.22 21.40 7.19
CA GLN A 325 -20.94 22.66 7.32
C GLN A 325 -20.05 23.90 7.51
N ASN A 326 -18.72 23.82 7.38
CA ASN A 326 -17.86 24.99 7.58
C ASN A 326 -18.02 25.99 6.42
N GLU A 327 -18.03 25.49 5.19
CA GLU A 327 -18.41 26.23 3.99
C GLU A 327 -19.63 25.53 3.38
N ILE A 328 -20.57 26.30 2.81
CA ILE A 328 -21.81 25.75 2.24
C ILE A 328 -21.84 26.08 0.75
N GLY A 329 -22.03 25.06 -0.07
CA GLY A 329 -22.06 25.13 -1.52
C GLY A 329 -20.73 24.78 -2.18
N ASP A 330 -19.75 24.27 -1.43
CA ASP A 330 -18.48 23.77 -1.93
C ASP A 330 -18.42 22.23 -2.01
N MET A 331 -19.49 21.52 -1.62
CA MET A 331 -19.58 20.07 -1.80
C MET A 331 -19.40 19.64 -3.27
N GLU A 332 -18.36 18.84 -3.52
CA GLU A 332 -18.02 18.28 -4.84
C GLU A 332 -18.07 16.75 -4.79
N ILE A 333 -18.64 16.13 -5.83
CA ILE A 333 -18.73 14.68 -5.96
C ILE A 333 -18.09 14.25 -7.26
N THR A 334 -17.02 13.45 -7.16
CA THR A 334 -16.30 12.90 -8.31
C THR A 334 -16.47 11.39 -8.33
N GLN A 335 -16.89 10.85 -9.48
CA GLN A 335 -16.97 9.42 -9.72
C GLN A 335 -15.84 8.99 -10.65
N SER A 336 -15.20 7.88 -10.33
CA SER A 336 -14.09 7.32 -11.09
C SER A 336 -14.10 5.79 -11.05
N ASN A 337 -13.26 5.19 -11.88
CA ASN A 337 -13.10 3.74 -11.98
C ASN A 337 -11.73 3.28 -11.40
N ASN A 338 -11.10 4.08 -10.55
CA ASN A 338 -9.81 3.78 -9.90
C ASN A 338 -9.96 3.42 -8.41
N GLY A 339 -11.08 2.77 -8.05
CA GLY A 339 -11.47 2.46 -6.67
C GLY A 339 -10.38 1.83 -5.83
N ARG A 340 -9.65 0.86 -6.38
CA ARG A 340 -8.55 0.17 -5.68
C ARG A 340 -7.38 1.08 -5.36
N PHE A 341 -6.98 1.92 -6.33
CA PHE A 341 -5.96 2.93 -6.11
C PHE A 341 -6.43 3.89 -5.03
N MET A 342 -7.65 4.42 -5.16
CA MET A 342 -8.22 5.33 -4.17
C MET A 342 -8.28 4.71 -2.76
N ASP A 343 -8.65 3.44 -2.66
CA ASP A 343 -8.72 2.67 -1.42
C ASP A 343 -7.35 2.54 -0.76
N VAL A 344 -6.34 2.15 -1.54
CA VAL A 344 -4.96 2.04 -1.07
C VAL A 344 -4.43 3.40 -0.62
N PHE A 345 -4.75 4.50 -1.30
CA PHE A 345 -4.22 5.81 -0.93
C PHE A 345 -5.01 6.52 0.18
N THR A 346 -6.13 5.96 0.59
CA THR A 346 -6.96 6.49 1.67
C THR A 346 -6.65 5.77 2.97
N GLY A 347 -6.42 6.52 4.04
CA GLY A 347 -6.18 5.93 5.36
C GLY A 347 -7.48 5.51 5.99
N ASP A 348 -7.57 4.29 6.50
CA ASP A 348 -8.85 3.71 6.93
C ASP A 348 -9.27 4.14 8.35
N GLY A 349 -8.32 4.55 9.17
CA GLY A 349 -8.58 4.88 10.57
C GLY A 349 -9.13 3.67 11.33
N LEU A 350 -10.24 3.86 12.04
CA LEU A 350 -10.95 2.76 12.70
C LEU A 350 -11.86 2.03 11.70
N ASP A 351 -11.59 0.74 11.47
CA ASP A 351 -12.48 -0.13 10.70
C ASP A 351 -13.65 -0.66 11.52
N ILE A 352 -14.86 -0.49 10.98
CA ILE A 352 -16.08 -1.15 11.44
C ILE A 352 -16.74 -1.90 10.30
N TYR A 353 -17.47 -2.96 10.61
CA TYR A 353 -18.03 -3.91 9.66
C TYR A 353 -19.53 -4.06 9.91
N GLU A 354 -20.31 -3.96 8.84
CA GLU A 354 -21.72 -4.34 8.85
C GLU A 354 -21.84 -5.86 9.05
N ASN A 355 -22.75 -6.28 9.91
CA ASN A 355 -23.06 -7.69 10.12
C ASN A 355 -24.50 -7.83 10.67
N ASP A 356 -25.42 -8.34 9.86
CA ASP A 356 -26.82 -8.58 10.24
C ASP A 356 -27.49 -7.33 10.87
N GLY A 357 -27.28 -6.14 10.27
CA GLY A 357 -27.87 -4.88 10.73
C GLY A 357 -27.18 -4.24 11.95
N GLN A 358 -26.05 -4.80 12.40
CA GLN A 358 -25.23 -4.25 13.48
C GLN A 358 -23.85 -3.82 12.97
N TRP A 359 -23.21 -2.91 13.70
CA TRP A 359 -21.83 -2.49 13.44
C TRP A 359 -20.88 -3.19 14.41
N MET A 360 -19.87 -3.81 13.84
CA MET A 360 -18.91 -4.64 14.55
C MET A 360 -17.49 -4.12 14.36
N VAL A 361 -16.65 -4.28 15.37
CA VAL A 361 -15.20 -4.11 15.28
C VAL A 361 -14.52 -5.47 15.42
N GLN A 362 -13.40 -5.65 14.74
CA GLN A 362 -12.57 -6.84 14.91
C GLN A 362 -11.75 -6.72 16.21
N ASP A 363 -11.94 -7.65 17.14
CA ASP A 363 -11.18 -7.78 18.38
C ASP A 363 -10.40 -9.10 18.37
N GLY A 364 -9.17 -9.03 17.84
CA GLY A 364 -8.35 -10.21 17.59
C GLY A 364 -8.95 -11.11 16.51
N LEU A 365 -9.44 -12.29 16.91
CA LEU A 365 -10.07 -13.27 16.01
C LEU A 365 -11.61 -13.26 16.11
N GLU A 366 -12.17 -12.42 16.96
CA GLU A 366 -13.61 -12.34 17.20
C GLU A 366 -14.15 -10.99 16.69
N MET A 367 -15.42 -10.98 16.30
CA MET A 367 -16.16 -9.75 16.02
C MET A 367 -17.01 -9.41 17.23
N ARG A 368 -17.03 -8.14 17.62
CA ARG A 368 -17.91 -7.63 18.69
C ARG A 368 -18.53 -6.30 18.28
N GLU A 369 -19.64 -5.94 18.93
CA GLU A 369 -20.30 -4.66 18.69
C GLU A 369 -19.35 -3.48 18.98
N VAL A 370 -19.51 -2.43 18.18
CA VAL A 370 -18.78 -1.17 18.32
C VAL A 370 -19.19 -0.46 19.61
N THR A 371 -18.21 0.11 20.30
CA THR A 371 -18.42 0.85 21.55
C THR A 371 -17.82 2.25 21.48
N GLN A 372 -18.20 3.13 22.42
CA GLN A 372 -17.60 4.46 22.54
C GLN A 372 -16.08 4.40 22.79
N ASP A 373 -15.57 3.35 23.45
CA ASP A 373 -14.14 3.18 23.70
C ASP A 373 -13.36 2.90 22.41
N ASP A 374 -13.98 2.22 21.44
CA ASP A 374 -13.40 2.04 20.10
C ASP A 374 -13.33 3.40 19.38
N MET A 375 -14.44 4.14 19.37
CA MET A 375 -14.47 5.45 18.72
C MET A 375 -13.58 6.49 19.38
N ASN A 376 -13.32 6.37 20.69
CA ASN A 376 -12.35 7.23 21.39
C ASN A 376 -10.94 7.09 20.83
N GLN A 377 -10.59 5.97 20.18
CA GLN A 377 -9.28 5.80 19.54
C GLN A 377 -9.09 6.81 18.41
N THR A 378 -10.17 7.18 17.71
CA THR A 378 -10.15 8.18 16.63
C THR A 378 -9.82 9.61 17.13
N LYS A 379 -9.90 9.89 18.44
CA LYS A 379 -9.55 11.21 19.02
C LYS A 379 -8.07 11.54 18.89
N HIS A 380 -7.22 10.52 18.92
CA HIS A 380 -5.77 10.71 18.93
C HIS A 380 -5.23 11.02 17.53
N ASP A 381 -6.05 10.82 16.50
CA ASP A 381 -5.65 10.80 15.11
C ASP A 381 -6.25 11.99 14.35
N GLY A 382 -5.86 13.20 14.75
CA GLY A 382 -5.89 14.38 13.86
C GLY A 382 -4.88 14.26 12.68
N GLY A 383 -4.34 13.08 12.45
CA GLY A 383 -3.36 12.75 11.43
C GLY A 383 -3.97 11.76 10.44
N ASP A 384 -4.46 12.28 9.33
CA ASP A 384 -4.50 11.63 8.02
C ASP A 384 -3.55 10.42 7.92
N PHE A 385 -4.10 9.20 8.09
CA PHE A 385 -3.41 7.92 7.88
C PHE A 385 -3.34 7.55 6.41
N SER A 386 -3.45 8.50 5.48
CA SER A 386 -3.27 8.16 4.07
C SER A 386 -1.91 7.49 3.89
N ILE A 387 -1.91 6.39 3.13
CA ILE A 387 -0.69 5.89 2.50
C ILE A 387 -0.02 7.04 1.75
N GLN A 388 -0.75 8.07 1.34
CA GLN A 388 -0.21 9.32 0.83
C GLN A 388 0.66 10.11 1.84
N LYS A 389 0.29 10.29 3.12
CA LYS A 389 1.20 10.89 4.13
C LYS A 389 2.32 9.94 4.53
N ALA A 390 2.11 8.64 4.56
CA ALA A 390 3.19 7.68 4.79
C ALA A 390 4.19 7.68 3.62
N LEU A 391 3.70 7.67 2.38
CA LEU A 391 4.48 7.71 1.14
C LEU A 391 5.07 9.11 0.91
N GLN A 392 4.39 10.19 1.27
CA GLN A 392 4.89 11.56 1.19
C GLN A 392 5.88 11.85 2.32
N ALA A 393 5.69 11.33 3.54
CA ALA A 393 6.70 11.37 4.58
C ALA A 393 7.91 10.50 4.21
N MET A 394 7.71 9.36 3.54
CA MET A 394 8.78 8.54 2.97
C MET A 394 9.50 9.29 1.84
N MET A 395 8.78 9.88 0.88
CA MET A 395 9.32 10.68 -0.23
C MET A 395 10.03 11.94 0.27
N VAL A 396 9.48 12.65 1.26
CA VAL A 396 10.08 13.85 1.88
C VAL A 396 11.31 13.46 2.70
N SER A 397 11.30 12.34 3.41
CA SER A 397 12.47 11.87 4.17
C SER A 397 13.59 11.31 3.27
N VAL A 398 13.24 10.71 2.12
CA VAL A 398 14.18 10.34 1.04
C VAL A 398 14.74 11.60 0.36
N ALA A 399 13.89 12.56 -0.03
CA ALA A 399 14.28 13.78 -0.73
C ALA A 399 15.02 14.78 0.17
N SER A 400 14.72 14.83 1.46
CA SER A 400 15.42 15.69 2.43
C SER A 400 16.74 15.09 2.91
N GLY A 401 17.06 13.86 2.52
CA GLY A 401 18.26 13.15 2.96
C GLY A 401 18.24 12.82 4.46
N SER A 402 17.13 12.98 5.18
CA SER A 402 17.04 12.61 6.60
C SER A 402 16.94 11.10 6.77
N LEU A 403 16.15 10.42 5.93
CA LEU A 403 16.13 8.96 5.86
C LEU A 403 17.48 8.46 5.34
N LEU A 404 18.07 9.15 4.35
CA LEU A 404 19.42 8.84 3.84
C LEU A 404 20.49 9.01 4.93
N ALA A 405 20.41 10.02 5.80
CA ALA A 405 21.34 10.25 6.90
C ALA A 405 21.13 9.25 8.04
N THR A 406 19.88 8.88 8.34
CA THR A 406 19.57 7.83 9.33
C THR A 406 20.01 6.46 8.81
N LEU A 407 19.72 6.11 7.55
CA LEU A 407 20.21 4.90 6.88
C LEU A 407 21.75 4.92 6.79
N MET A 408 22.38 6.01 6.35
CA MET A 408 23.85 6.14 6.35
C MET A 408 24.46 6.10 7.76
N SER A 409 23.74 6.50 8.82
CA SER A 409 24.21 6.34 10.20
C SER A 409 24.02 4.92 10.74
N MET A 410 23.09 4.16 10.17
CA MET A 410 22.88 2.74 10.47
C MET A 410 23.83 1.82 9.66
N TYR A 411 24.26 2.26 8.47
CA TYR A 411 25.10 1.49 7.55
C TYR A 411 26.54 2.04 7.37
N GLY A 412 26.85 3.17 8.01
CA GLY A 412 28.16 3.83 7.99
C GLY A 412 28.85 3.74 9.34
N GLY A 413 29.78 2.80 9.47
CA GLY A 413 30.77 2.84 10.55
C GLY A 413 31.58 4.14 10.48
N ASN A 414 31.78 4.76 11.64
CA ASN A 414 32.63 5.93 11.83
C ASN A 414 34.01 5.72 11.17
N ASN A 415 34.27 6.42 10.06
CA ASN A 415 35.63 6.62 9.60
C ASN A 415 36.20 7.84 10.33
N GLU A 416 36.96 7.57 11.41
CA GLU A 416 38.20 8.30 11.67
C GLU A 416 39.35 7.67 10.89
#